data_AF-A0A350XP68-F1
#
_entry.id   AF-A0A350XP68-F1
#
_cell.length_a   1.000
_cell.length_b   1.000
_cell.length_c   1.000
_cell.angle_alpha   90.00
_cell.angle_beta   90.00
_cell.angle_gamma   90.00
#
_symmetry.space_group_name_H-M   'P 1'
#
loop_
_entity.id
_entity.type
_entity.pdbx_description
1 polymer ?
#
loop_
_entity_poly.entity_id
_entity_poly.type
_entity_poly.pdbx_seq_one_letter_code
_entity_poly.pdbx_strand_id
1 'polypeptide(L)'
;MRIRVRRPWAGPPRLPQLRHRERGGGRIGTDLDRAASTTGAGGSLAAGVLRELWVLLHRGKGRGGALSQLRDPGYGWGHRGGRRVNRSDWEQAYGDAPKRRDRWVTLSFEDLPALGLPESGEPPERIGYPGEFPYTRGIHATGYRGRQWTIRQFAGFAGVEQTNARFRHLLAQGQHGVSVAFDMPTLMGLDSDSPLALGEVGHCGVAIDTADDMAMLFDSIPLGEVSVSMTINGPAQVLFAFLLVAAEEQGVSWRDLRGTLQNDILKEYIA
;
A
#
# COMPACT_ATOMS: atom_id res chain seq x y z
N MET A 1 16.75 -21.23 19.82
CA MET A 1 15.92 -20.12 20.31
C MET A 1 15.68 -20.20 21.80
N ARG A 2 16.30 -19.29 22.56
CA ARG A 2 16.11 -19.17 24.01
C ARG A 2 15.29 -17.93 24.35
N ILE A 3 14.24 -18.07 25.16
CA ILE A 3 13.56 -16.91 25.75
C ILE A 3 14.44 -16.37 26.89
N ARG A 4 15.39 -15.49 26.55
CA ARG A 4 16.13 -14.68 27.53
C ARG A 4 15.58 -13.27 27.49
N VAL A 5 15.27 -12.72 28.66
CA VAL A 5 14.82 -11.34 28.86
C VAL A 5 15.80 -10.70 29.85
N ARG A 6 16.43 -9.58 29.48
CA ARG A 6 17.41 -8.85 30.32
C ARG A 6 16.78 -8.22 31.55
N ARG A 7 15.47 -7.97 31.52
CA ARG A 7 14.71 -7.38 32.63
C ARG A 7 13.68 -8.39 33.16
N PRO A 8 13.60 -8.62 34.48
CA PRO A 8 12.48 -9.37 35.04
C PRO A 8 11.17 -8.66 34.70
N TRP A 9 10.23 -9.38 34.10
CA TRP A 9 8.88 -8.88 33.84
C TRP A 9 8.23 -8.43 35.17
N ALA A 10 7.95 -7.13 35.30
CA ALA A 10 7.41 -6.55 36.52
C ALA A 10 5.88 -6.78 36.71
N GLY A 11 5.24 -7.51 35.80
CA GLY A 11 3.79 -7.66 35.73
C GLY A 11 3.06 -6.39 35.24
N PRO A 12 1.78 -6.49 34.87
CA PRO A 12 0.99 -5.34 34.45
C PRO A 12 0.81 -4.34 35.61
N PRO A 13 0.72 -3.02 35.34
CA PRO A 13 0.42 -2.03 36.38
C PRO A 13 -0.93 -2.34 37.02
N ARG A 14 -0.96 -2.42 38.36
CA ARG A 14 -2.21 -2.59 39.11
C ARG A 14 -3.12 -1.40 38.79
N LEU A 15 -4.23 -1.66 38.12
CA LEU A 15 -5.25 -0.65 37.88
C LEU A 15 -5.67 -0.04 39.23
N PRO A 16 -5.69 1.30 39.36
CA PRO A 16 -6.20 1.90 40.58
C PRO A 16 -7.66 1.48 40.75
N GLN A 17 -7.99 0.96 41.93
CA GLN A 17 -9.38 0.68 42.28
C GLN A 17 -10.16 1.99 42.20
N LEU A 18 -10.94 2.16 41.13
CA LEU A 18 -11.86 3.27 40.96
C LEU A 18 -12.91 3.19 42.07
N ARG A 19 -12.69 3.94 43.15
CA ARG A 19 -13.75 4.28 44.10
C ARG A 19 -14.72 5.20 43.37
N HIS A 20 -15.92 4.68 43.09
CA HIS A 20 -17.05 5.45 42.59
C HIS A 20 -17.25 6.69 43.48
N ARG A 21 -17.04 7.88 42.91
CA ARG A 21 -17.39 9.15 43.54
C ARG A 21 -18.44 9.80 42.67
N GLU A 22 -19.68 9.76 43.12
CA GLU A 22 -20.80 10.45 42.47
C GLU A 22 -20.57 11.97 42.49
N ARG A 23 -20.64 12.60 41.30
CA ARG A 23 -20.93 14.01 41.06
C ARG A 23 -21.70 14.05 39.73
N GLY A 24 -22.94 14.52 39.65
CA GLY A 24 -23.37 15.86 40.04
C GLY A 24 -23.25 16.75 38.79
N GLY A 25 -24.36 16.91 38.06
CA GLY A 25 -24.40 17.50 36.72
C GLY A 25 -24.03 18.99 36.66
N GLY A 26 -23.37 19.37 35.56
CA GLY A 26 -23.07 20.75 35.20
C GLY A 26 -22.74 20.85 33.71
N ARG A 27 -23.49 21.69 32.99
CA ARG A 27 -23.44 21.89 31.54
C ARG A 27 -22.11 22.52 31.09
N ILE A 28 -21.57 22.07 29.96
CA ILE A 28 -20.43 22.69 29.25
C ILE A 28 -20.98 23.45 28.04
N GLY A 29 -20.79 24.77 28.03
CA GLY A 29 -21.00 25.64 26.88
C GLY A 29 -19.78 25.63 25.97
N THR A 30 -20.02 25.65 24.66
CA THR A 30 -19.04 25.69 23.59
C THR A 30 -18.73 27.14 23.22
N ASP A 31 -17.46 27.56 23.33
CA ASP A 31 -16.95 28.80 22.73
C ASP A 31 -15.80 28.43 21.78
N LEU A 32 -16.16 28.34 20.50
CA LEU A 32 -15.26 28.41 19.36
C LEU A 32 -15.37 29.83 18.83
N ASP A 33 -14.34 30.66 19.07
CA ASP A 33 -13.92 31.75 18.16
C ASP A 33 -12.80 32.58 18.80
N ARG A 34 -11.55 32.34 18.38
CA ARG A 34 -10.49 33.36 18.34
C ARG A 34 -9.22 32.80 17.69
N ALA A 35 -8.98 33.18 16.44
CA ALA A 35 -7.67 33.64 15.95
C ALA A 35 -7.74 33.96 14.45
N ALA A 36 -8.14 35.19 14.13
CA ALA A 36 -7.83 35.82 12.86
C ALA A 36 -7.23 37.19 13.16
N SER A 37 -5.92 37.34 13.00
CA SER A 37 -5.25 38.57 12.50
C SER A 37 -3.76 38.51 12.82
N THR A 38 -2.92 38.36 11.78
CA THR A 38 -1.69 39.13 11.58
C THR A 38 -1.12 38.86 10.18
N THR A 39 -1.06 39.94 9.36
CA THR A 39 0.00 40.34 8.41
C THR A 39 0.65 39.29 7.49
N GLY A 40 0.85 39.47 6.18
CA GLY A 40 0.86 40.65 5.33
C GLY A 40 1.93 40.48 4.23
N ALA A 41 1.56 40.85 2.99
CA ALA A 41 2.37 41.30 1.85
C ALA A 41 3.51 40.42 1.25
N GLY A 42 3.38 40.12 -0.05
CA GLY A 42 4.48 39.72 -0.94
C GLY A 42 4.02 39.32 -2.35
N GLY A 43 3.89 40.29 -3.27
CA GLY A 43 3.80 40.03 -4.73
C GLY A 43 5.13 39.50 -5.29
N SER A 44 5.34 39.17 -6.56
CA SER A 44 4.61 39.34 -7.82
C SER A 44 5.40 38.51 -8.84
N LEU A 45 4.81 37.48 -9.47
CA LEU A 45 5.45 36.75 -10.57
C LEU A 45 4.49 36.35 -11.71
N ALA A 46 3.24 36.84 -11.72
CA ALA A 46 2.21 36.39 -12.66
C ALA A 46 1.98 37.30 -13.89
N ALA A 47 2.74 38.40 -14.05
CA ALA A 47 2.44 39.41 -15.09
C ALA A 47 3.20 39.21 -16.42
N GLY A 48 4.21 38.33 -16.49
CA GLY A 48 5.03 38.13 -17.70
C GLY A 48 4.43 37.16 -18.72
N VAL A 49 3.73 36.12 -18.27
CA VAL A 49 3.28 34.99 -19.12
C VAL A 49 2.01 35.34 -19.91
N LEU A 50 1.21 36.31 -19.45
CA LEU A 50 -0.05 36.69 -20.09
C LEU A 50 0.10 37.70 -21.23
N ARG A 51 1.29 38.28 -21.44
CA ARG A 51 1.54 39.23 -22.55
C ARG A 51 1.96 38.55 -23.85
N GLU A 52 2.66 37.42 -23.77
CA GLU A 52 3.12 36.64 -24.93
C GLU A 52 1.96 35.90 -25.63
N LEU A 53 0.95 35.45 -24.87
CA LEU A 53 -0.23 34.75 -25.41
C LEU A 53 -1.19 35.66 -26.19
N TRP A 54 -1.22 36.96 -25.88
CA TRP A 54 -2.10 37.91 -26.57
C TRP A 54 -1.56 38.31 -27.96
N VAL A 55 -0.24 38.43 -28.09
CA VAL A 55 0.44 38.76 -29.37
C VAL A 55 0.32 37.61 -30.37
N LEU A 56 0.26 36.35 -29.91
CA LEU A 56 0.09 35.18 -30.75
C LEU A 56 -1.32 35.03 -31.35
N LEU A 57 -2.34 35.65 -30.74
CA LEU A 57 -3.74 35.42 -31.12
C LEU A 57 -4.34 36.46 -32.08
N HIS A 58 -3.67 37.59 -32.36
CA HIS A 58 -4.31 38.73 -33.04
C HIS A 58 -3.55 39.39 -34.20
N ARG A 59 -2.55 38.74 -34.81
CA ARG A 59 -1.91 39.24 -36.04
C ARG A 59 -2.35 38.48 -37.28
N GLY A 60 -3.19 39.12 -38.11
CA GLY A 60 -3.21 38.85 -39.54
C GLY A 60 -4.58 38.82 -40.22
N LYS A 61 -5.21 39.99 -40.42
CA LYS A 61 -6.19 40.21 -41.51
C LYS A 61 -5.55 41.06 -42.61
N GLY A 62 -5.46 40.51 -43.82
CA GLY A 62 -5.71 41.26 -45.07
C GLY A 62 -4.60 41.35 -46.12
N ARG A 63 -5.01 41.07 -47.38
CA ARG A 63 -4.36 41.21 -48.71
C ARG A 63 -3.52 39.99 -49.15
N GLY A 64 -3.71 39.35 -50.30
CA GLY A 64 -4.50 39.61 -51.50
C GLY A 64 -3.67 39.20 -52.72
N GLY A 65 -4.08 38.16 -53.45
CA GLY A 65 -3.54 37.82 -54.77
C GLY A 65 -2.66 36.55 -54.87
N ALA A 66 -3.12 35.63 -55.71
CA ALA A 66 -2.38 34.58 -56.42
C ALA A 66 -1.71 33.46 -55.61
N LEU A 67 -2.50 32.43 -55.25
CA LEU A 67 -2.03 31.03 -55.14
C LEU A 67 -3.21 30.09 -55.45
N SER A 68 -3.73 30.15 -56.68
CA SER A 68 -4.59 29.11 -57.22
C SER A 68 -3.72 27.98 -57.75
N GLN A 69 -3.38 26.99 -56.90
CA GLN A 69 -3.03 25.61 -57.27
C GLN A 69 -2.46 24.82 -56.08
N LEU A 70 -3.20 24.70 -54.97
CA LEU A 70 -2.97 23.60 -54.03
C LEU A 70 -4.33 23.11 -53.54
N ARG A 71 -4.73 21.94 -54.04
CA ARG A 71 -5.89 21.17 -53.54
C ARG A 71 -5.49 20.57 -52.20
N ASP A 72 -6.07 21.08 -51.13
CA ASP A 72 -6.02 20.47 -49.80
C ASP A 72 -7.18 19.46 -49.68
N PRO A 73 -6.94 18.17 -49.37
CA PRO A 73 -8.02 17.23 -49.11
C PRO A 73 -8.65 17.56 -47.75
N GLY A 74 -9.82 18.21 -47.81
CA GLY A 74 -10.50 18.78 -46.67
C GLY A 74 -10.67 17.83 -45.47
N TYR A 75 -10.07 18.23 -44.35
CA TYR A 75 -10.48 17.79 -43.02
C TYR A 75 -11.70 18.62 -42.58
N GLY A 76 -12.89 18.13 -42.92
CA GLY A 76 -14.13 18.58 -42.32
C GLY A 76 -14.46 17.70 -41.11
N TRP A 77 -14.45 18.29 -39.90
CA TRP A 77 -15.16 17.74 -38.73
C TRP A 77 -16.67 17.88 -38.95
N GLY A 78 -17.20 17.06 -39.86
CA GLY A 78 -18.62 16.79 -39.93
C GLY A 78 -18.94 15.75 -38.87
N HIS A 79 -19.85 16.08 -37.94
CA HIS A 79 -20.60 15.08 -37.20
C HIS A 79 -21.44 14.26 -38.19
N ARG A 80 -20.82 13.30 -38.89
CA ARG A 80 -21.56 12.22 -39.54
C ARG A 80 -22.03 11.32 -38.40
N GLY A 81 -23.35 11.13 -38.27
CA GLY A 81 -23.91 10.15 -37.36
C GLY A 81 -23.19 8.81 -37.55
N GLY A 82 -22.33 8.45 -36.60
CA GLY A 82 -21.53 7.24 -36.68
C GLY A 82 -22.47 6.04 -36.70
N ARG A 83 -22.46 5.29 -37.80
CA ARG A 83 -23.13 3.99 -37.87
C ARG A 83 -22.59 3.15 -36.71
N ARG A 84 -23.47 2.76 -35.77
CA ARG A 84 -23.10 1.89 -34.65
C ARG A 84 -22.60 0.58 -35.28
N VAL A 85 -21.29 0.32 -35.21
CA VAL A 85 -20.68 -0.92 -35.71
C VAL A 85 -21.30 -2.06 -34.91
N ASN A 86 -22.01 -2.96 -35.59
CA ASN A 86 -22.57 -4.14 -34.93
C ASN A 86 -21.47 -5.19 -34.75
N ARG A 87 -21.64 -6.10 -33.78
CA ARG A 87 -20.68 -7.16 -33.47
C ARG A 87 -20.25 -7.95 -34.71
N SER A 88 -21.18 -8.25 -35.61
CA SER A 88 -20.93 -8.94 -36.88
C SER A 88 -19.90 -8.23 -37.76
N ASP A 89 -20.00 -6.90 -37.86
CA ASP A 89 -19.13 -6.08 -38.71
C ASP A 89 -17.71 -6.05 -38.13
N TRP A 90 -17.59 -6.05 -36.79
CA TRP A 90 -16.30 -6.14 -36.10
C TRP A 90 -15.68 -7.53 -36.22
N GLU A 91 -16.46 -8.60 -36.04
CA GLU A 91 -15.99 -9.99 -36.15
C GLU A 91 -15.43 -10.28 -37.56
N GLN A 92 -16.11 -9.78 -38.60
CA GLN A 92 -15.64 -9.89 -39.98
C GLN A 92 -14.31 -9.14 -40.19
N ALA A 93 -14.23 -7.88 -39.75
CA ALA A 93 -12.99 -7.09 -39.86
C ALA A 93 -11.82 -7.72 -39.08
N TYR A 94 -12.08 -8.31 -37.91
CA TYR A 94 -11.07 -9.05 -37.14
C TYR A 94 -10.64 -10.34 -37.85
N GLY A 95 -11.57 -11.04 -38.50
CA GLY A 95 -11.31 -12.22 -39.33
C GLY A 95 -10.34 -11.92 -40.48
N ASP A 96 -10.56 -10.82 -41.19
CA ASP A 96 -9.78 -10.44 -42.38
C ASP A 96 -8.42 -9.81 -42.06
N ALA A 97 -8.22 -9.34 -40.82
CA ALA A 97 -6.96 -8.76 -40.40
C ALA A 97 -5.84 -9.82 -40.21
N PRO A 98 -4.59 -9.52 -40.59
CA PRO A 98 -3.45 -10.40 -40.37
C PRO A 98 -3.17 -10.59 -38.88
N LYS A 99 -2.99 -11.84 -38.45
CA LYS A 99 -2.78 -12.21 -37.04
C LYS A 99 -1.33 -12.63 -36.82
N ARG A 100 -0.72 -12.16 -35.73
CA ARG A 100 0.64 -12.59 -35.33
C ARG A 100 0.70 -14.05 -34.88
N ARG A 101 -0.42 -14.57 -34.38
CA ARG A 101 -0.60 -15.93 -33.88
C ARG A 101 -2.06 -16.33 -34.09
N ASP A 102 -2.28 -17.60 -34.38
CA ASP A 102 -3.63 -18.15 -34.58
C ASP A 102 -4.36 -18.36 -33.24
N ARG A 103 -3.60 -18.56 -32.16
CA ARG A 103 -4.13 -18.83 -30.82
C ARG A 103 -3.40 -18.00 -29.78
N TRP A 104 -4.16 -17.30 -28.95
CA TRP A 104 -3.66 -16.61 -27.77
C TRP A 104 -4.08 -17.39 -26.55
N VAL A 105 -3.10 -17.80 -25.75
CA VAL A 105 -3.32 -18.59 -24.56
C VAL A 105 -2.60 -17.88 -23.42
N THR A 106 -3.25 -17.82 -22.26
CA THR A 106 -2.62 -17.30 -21.04
C THR A 106 -1.55 -18.27 -20.51
N LEU A 107 -0.73 -17.84 -19.56
CA LEU A 107 0.22 -18.73 -18.86
C LEU A 107 -0.48 -19.86 -18.09
N SER A 108 -1.78 -19.72 -17.83
CA SER A 108 -2.64 -20.72 -17.18
C SER A 108 -3.36 -21.63 -18.18
N PHE A 109 -2.96 -21.61 -19.46
CA PHE A 109 -3.53 -22.42 -20.55
C PHE A 109 -4.98 -22.12 -20.96
N GLU A 110 -5.54 -21.02 -20.46
CA GLU A 110 -6.86 -20.53 -20.88
C GLU A 110 -6.78 -19.78 -22.21
N ASP A 111 -7.75 -20.04 -23.09
CA ASP A 111 -7.88 -19.34 -24.36
C ASP A 111 -8.31 -17.88 -24.15
N LEU A 112 -7.57 -16.96 -24.74
CA LEU A 112 -7.85 -15.54 -24.65
C LEU A 112 -8.73 -15.12 -25.84
N PRO A 113 -10.01 -14.77 -25.62
CA PRO A 113 -10.87 -14.32 -26.70
C PRO A 113 -10.39 -12.98 -27.26
N ALA A 114 -10.61 -12.76 -28.56
CA ALA A 114 -10.26 -11.51 -29.24
C ALA A 114 -11.00 -10.27 -28.68
N LEU A 115 -12.18 -10.48 -28.07
CA LEU A 115 -12.98 -9.44 -27.43
C LEU A 115 -13.83 -10.07 -26.32
N GLY A 116 -13.70 -9.56 -25.09
CA GLY A 116 -14.55 -9.93 -23.96
C GLY A 116 -15.38 -8.72 -23.53
N LEU A 117 -16.70 -8.76 -23.72
CA LEU A 117 -17.61 -7.68 -23.32
C LEU A 117 -18.81 -8.24 -22.54
N PRO A 118 -19.22 -7.59 -21.44
CA PRO A 118 -20.52 -7.82 -20.83
C PRO A 118 -21.60 -7.00 -21.58
N GLU A 119 -22.68 -7.66 -22.01
CA GLU A 119 -23.74 -7.05 -22.84
C GLU A 119 -24.86 -6.38 -22.00
N SER A 120 -24.96 -6.65 -20.70
CA SER A 120 -26.18 -6.43 -19.91
C SER A 120 -26.25 -5.15 -19.06
N GLY A 121 -25.15 -4.40 -18.88
CA GLY A 121 -25.10 -3.24 -17.97
C GLY A 121 -25.05 -3.58 -16.48
N GLU A 122 -25.59 -4.73 -16.07
CA GLU A 122 -25.40 -5.34 -14.75
C GLU A 122 -24.23 -6.34 -14.79
N PRO A 123 -23.39 -6.42 -13.73
CA PRO A 123 -22.33 -7.41 -13.66
C PRO A 123 -22.94 -8.83 -13.54
N PRO A 124 -22.42 -9.84 -14.26
CA PRO A 124 -22.76 -11.24 -14.02
C PRO A 124 -22.58 -11.60 -12.54
N GLU A 125 -23.36 -12.57 -12.04
CA GLU A 125 -23.33 -12.99 -10.62
C GLU A 125 -21.92 -13.39 -10.15
N ARG A 126 -21.13 -14.04 -11.02
CA ARG A 126 -19.72 -14.41 -10.75
C ARG A 126 -18.77 -13.21 -10.62
N ILE A 127 -19.20 -12.02 -11.05
CA ILE A 127 -18.44 -10.76 -10.94
C ILE A 127 -18.97 -9.92 -9.78
N GLY A 128 -20.29 -9.72 -9.70
CA GLY A 128 -20.95 -8.98 -8.62
C GLY A 128 -20.48 -7.52 -8.47
N TYR A 129 -20.86 -6.92 -7.34
CA TYR A 129 -20.45 -5.58 -6.92
C TYR A 129 -19.26 -5.64 -5.93
N PRO A 130 -18.38 -4.61 -5.88
CA PRO A 130 -17.30 -4.57 -4.89
C PRO A 130 -17.88 -4.53 -3.47
N GLY A 131 -17.23 -5.21 -2.51
CA GLY A 131 -17.70 -5.30 -1.13
C GLY A 131 -18.80 -6.35 -0.89
N GLU A 132 -19.22 -7.08 -1.92
CA GLU A 132 -20.23 -8.13 -1.84
C GLU A 132 -19.68 -9.44 -2.40
N PHE A 133 -20.16 -10.57 -1.88
CA PHE A 133 -19.85 -11.89 -2.43
C PHE A 133 -20.22 -11.92 -3.93
N PRO A 134 -19.38 -12.45 -4.84
CA PRO A 134 -18.16 -13.27 -4.60
C PRO A 134 -16.85 -12.47 -4.45
N TYR A 135 -16.91 -11.16 -4.24
CA TYR A 135 -15.76 -10.25 -4.03
C TYR A 135 -14.77 -10.18 -5.19
N THR A 136 -15.17 -10.60 -6.40
CA THR A 136 -14.33 -10.53 -7.62
C THR A 136 -13.84 -9.11 -7.90
N ARG A 137 -14.60 -8.09 -7.49
CA ARG A 137 -14.24 -6.66 -7.64
C ARG A 137 -13.58 -6.05 -6.38
N GLY A 138 -13.25 -6.87 -5.38
CA GLY A 138 -12.61 -6.47 -4.13
C GLY A 138 -13.52 -6.60 -2.91
N ILE A 139 -12.92 -6.78 -1.73
CA ILE A 139 -13.60 -7.00 -0.45
C ILE A 139 -14.21 -5.72 0.17
N HIS A 140 -13.97 -4.55 -0.43
CA HIS A 140 -14.45 -3.27 0.08
C HIS A 140 -15.24 -2.54 -1.00
N ALA A 141 -16.44 -2.05 -0.64
CA ALA A 141 -17.33 -1.36 -1.58
C ALA A 141 -16.70 -0.11 -2.22
N THR A 142 -15.90 0.62 -1.45
CA THR A 142 -15.21 1.83 -1.94
C THR A 142 -13.85 1.57 -2.58
N GLY A 143 -13.30 0.35 -2.44
CA GLY A 143 -11.93 0.02 -2.83
C GLY A 143 -10.92 1.09 -2.42
N TYR A 144 -10.03 1.45 -3.35
CA TYR A 144 -8.99 2.46 -3.13
C TYR A 144 -9.48 3.92 -3.12
N ARG A 145 -10.76 4.17 -3.45
CA ARG A 145 -11.36 5.51 -3.28
C ARG A 145 -11.67 5.80 -1.81
N GLY A 146 -11.83 4.75 -0.99
CA GLY A 146 -11.99 4.89 0.46
C GLY A 146 -10.65 4.89 1.19
N ARG A 147 -9.83 3.86 0.97
CA ARG A 147 -8.51 3.72 1.60
C ARG A 147 -7.52 3.13 0.61
N GLN A 148 -6.36 3.77 0.44
CA GLN A 148 -5.26 3.24 -0.37
C GLN A 148 -4.69 1.95 0.25
N TRP A 149 -4.02 1.14 -0.57
CA TRP A 149 -3.32 -0.03 -0.06
C TRP A 149 -2.20 0.39 0.91
N THR A 150 -1.87 -0.50 1.85
CA THR A 150 -0.78 -0.23 2.79
C THR A 150 0.56 -0.33 2.05
N ILE A 151 1.32 0.76 2.00
CA ILE A 151 2.72 0.70 1.57
C ILE A 151 3.51 0.07 2.72
N ARG A 152 4.04 -1.13 2.48
CA ARG A 152 4.77 -1.92 3.48
C ARG A 152 5.99 -2.56 2.82
N GLN A 153 7.14 -1.90 2.94
CA GLN A 153 8.38 -2.46 2.43
C GLN A 153 8.87 -3.56 3.35
N PHE A 154 9.31 -4.65 2.72
CA PHE A 154 10.00 -5.75 3.36
C PHE A 154 11.45 -5.34 3.62
N ALA A 155 11.85 -5.37 4.90
CA ALA A 155 13.19 -4.95 5.30
C ALA A 155 13.69 -5.76 6.50
N GLY A 156 14.99 -6.00 6.49
CA GLY A 156 15.75 -6.72 7.51
C GLY A 156 17.10 -7.05 6.90
N PHE A 157 18.19 -6.63 7.55
CA PHE A 157 19.55 -6.93 7.11
C PHE A 157 20.51 -6.63 8.25
N ALA A 158 21.54 -7.47 8.40
CA ALA A 158 22.55 -7.37 9.45
C ALA A 158 21.94 -7.44 10.86
N GLY A 159 22.44 -6.61 11.77
CA GLY A 159 22.01 -6.59 13.16
C GLY A 159 20.68 -5.88 13.39
N VAL A 160 20.24 -5.98 14.64
CA VAL A 160 18.98 -5.42 15.14
C VAL A 160 18.97 -3.89 15.03
N GLU A 161 20.06 -3.23 15.40
CA GLU A 161 20.16 -1.77 15.40
C GLU A 161 20.14 -1.19 13.98
N GLN A 162 20.82 -1.84 13.03
CA GLN A 162 20.80 -1.41 11.63
C GLN A 162 19.39 -1.58 11.04
N THR A 163 18.71 -2.69 11.35
CA THR A 163 17.35 -2.93 10.89
C THR A 163 16.34 -1.95 11.53
N ASN A 164 16.46 -1.65 12.83
CA ASN A 164 15.66 -0.62 13.49
C ASN A 164 15.84 0.75 12.84
N ALA A 165 17.09 1.18 12.61
CA ALA A 165 17.39 2.43 11.95
C ALA A 165 16.76 2.49 10.55
N ARG A 166 16.76 1.37 9.82
CA ARG A 166 16.09 1.25 8.52
C ARG A 166 14.57 1.36 8.64
N PHE A 167 13.93 0.70 9.61
CA PHE A 167 12.50 0.84 9.84
C PHE A 167 12.10 2.28 10.14
N ARG A 168 12.82 2.95 11.04
CA ARG A 168 12.60 4.36 11.36
C ARG A 168 12.74 5.25 10.14
N HIS A 169 13.77 5.02 9.32
CA HIS A 169 13.94 5.73 8.05
C HIS A 169 12.74 5.53 7.13
N LEU A 170 12.31 4.29 6.90
CA LEU A 170 11.18 3.97 6.02
C LEU A 170 9.86 4.59 6.52
N LEU A 171 9.59 4.52 7.83
CA LEU A 171 8.43 5.16 8.45
C LEU A 171 8.47 6.68 8.22
N ALA A 172 9.63 7.31 8.38
CA ALA A 172 9.82 8.74 8.10
C ALA A 172 9.63 9.10 6.61
N GLN A 173 9.84 8.14 5.69
CA GLN A 173 9.58 8.31 4.26
C GLN A 173 8.11 8.00 3.87
N GLY A 174 7.21 7.81 4.83
CA GLY A 174 5.77 7.64 4.58
C GLY A 174 5.27 6.20 4.54
N GLN A 175 6.09 5.23 4.95
CA GLN A 175 5.63 3.85 5.16
C GLN A 175 4.63 3.79 6.34
N HIS A 176 3.53 3.04 6.18
CA HIS A 176 2.45 2.99 7.17
C HIS A 176 2.50 1.76 8.11
N GLY A 177 3.47 0.88 7.91
CA GLY A 177 3.66 -0.34 8.68
C GLY A 177 4.95 -1.03 8.29
N VAL A 178 5.57 -1.77 9.19
CA VAL A 178 6.85 -2.46 8.95
C VAL A 178 6.64 -3.91 8.54
N SER A 179 7.54 -4.46 7.73
CA SER A 179 7.57 -5.90 7.42
C SER A 179 8.97 -6.42 7.65
N VAL A 180 9.10 -7.35 8.59
CA VAL A 180 10.37 -7.88 9.08
C VAL A 180 10.82 -9.06 8.23
N ALA A 181 12.02 -8.96 7.67
CA ALA A 181 12.76 -10.06 7.07
C ALA A 181 13.76 -10.63 8.09
N PHE A 182 13.64 -11.92 8.41
CA PHE A 182 14.55 -12.60 9.34
C PHE A 182 15.65 -13.33 8.58
N ASP A 183 16.80 -13.51 9.22
CA ASP A 183 17.91 -14.29 8.65
C ASP A 183 17.62 -15.81 8.62
N MET A 184 18.44 -16.58 7.89
CA MET A 184 18.24 -18.03 7.78
C MET A 184 18.26 -18.75 9.13
N PRO A 185 19.20 -18.49 10.06
CA PRO A 185 19.18 -19.11 11.39
C PRO A 185 17.85 -18.88 12.13
N THR A 186 17.38 -17.64 12.18
CA THR A 186 16.10 -17.29 12.80
C THR A 186 14.94 -17.99 12.12
N LEU A 187 14.90 -18.03 10.78
CA LEU A 187 13.88 -18.73 10.00
C LEU A 187 13.85 -20.24 10.29
N MET A 188 15.02 -20.84 10.56
CA MET A 188 15.18 -22.26 10.88
C MET A 188 15.06 -22.57 12.39
N GLY A 189 14.84 -21.56 13.24
CA GLY A 189 14.70 -21.73 14.69
C GLY A 189 16.01 -21.97 15.44
N LEU A 190 17.15 -21.63 14.82
CA LEU A 190 18.48 -21.75 15.38
C LEU A 190 18.88 -20.43 16.07
N ASP A 191 19.63 -20.54 17.17
CA ASP A 191 20.33 -19.38 17.75
C ASP A 191 21.57 -19.06 16.90
N SER A 192 22.01 -17.81 16.89
CA SER A 192 23.18 -17.35 16.11
C SER A 192 24.51 -18.01 16.51
N ASP A 193 24.61 -18.60 17.71
CA ASP A 193 25.77 -19.38 18.16
C ASP A 193 25.72 -20.87 17.75
N SER A 194 24.67 -21.29 17.04
CA SER A 194 24.58 -22.64 16.47
C SER A 194 25.69 -22.87 15.45
N PRO A 195 26.39 -24.02 15.48
CA PRO A 195 27.35 -24.39 14.44
C PRO A 195 26.74 -24.41 13.03
N LEU A 196 25.43 -24.65 12.91
CA LEU A 196 24.69 -24.64 11.63
C LEU A 196 24.33 -23.23 11.13
N ALA A 197 24.51 -22.21 11.96
CA ALA A 197 24.22 -20.81 11.60
C ALA A 197 25.43 -20.09 10.98
N LEU A 198 26.61 -20.70 11.02
CA LEU A 198 27.86 -20.07 10.60
C LEU A 198 27.77 -19.59 9.14
N GLY A 199 28.00 -18.28 8.94
CA GLY A 199 27.97 -17.64 7.62
C GLY A 199 26.62 -17.07 7.20
N GLU A 200 25.54 -17.41 7.92
CA GLU A 200 24.17 -17.00 7.55
C GLU A 200 23.56 -15.96 8.51
N VAL A 201 24.17 -15.75 9.69
CA VAL A 201 23.71 -14.79 10.70
C VAL A 201 23.69 -13.38 10.13
N GLY A 202 22.51 -12.76 10.12
CA GLY A 202 22.28 -11.40 9.63
C GLY A 202 22.47 -11.20 8.11
N HIS A 203 22.66 -12.27 7.34
CA HIS A 203 23.03 -12.15 5.92
C HIS A 203 21.82 -11.80 5.02
N CYS A 204 20.73 -12.57 5.12
CA CYS A 204 19.52 -12.34 4.31
C CYS A 204 18.39 -11.60 5.05
N GLY A 205 18.60 -11.27 6.32
CA GLY A 205 17.59 -10.66 7.19
C GLY A 205 18.19 -10.22 8.52
N VAL A 206 17.34 -9.81 9.46
CA VAL A 206 17.77 -9.51 10.83
C VAL A 206 17.89 -10.80 11.64
N ALA A 207 18.97 -10.92 12.42
CA ALA A 207 19.15 -11.99 13.40
C ALA A 207 18.37 -11.71 14.68
N ILE A 208 17.53 -12.65 15.13
CA ILE A 208 16.77 -12.56 16.38
C ILE A 208 16.93 -13.89 17.13
N ASP A 209 17.61 -13.86 18.27
CA ASP A 209 17.80 -15.05 19.11
C ASP A 209 16.87 -15.03 20.34
N THR A 210 16.54 -13.82 20.81
CA THR A 210 15.91 -13.57 22.10
C THR A 210 14.77 -12.54 22.03
N ALA A 211 14.00 -12.43 23.12
CA ALA A 211 12.98 -11.40 23.25
C ALA A 211 13.60 -9.99 23.35
N ASP A 212 14.80 -9.86 23.91
CA ASP A 212 15.53 -8.59 23.99
C ASP A 212 15.88 -8.06 22.59
N ASP A 213 16.28 -8.95 21.67
CA ASP A 213 16.58 -8.57 20.29
C ASP A 213 15.33 -8.03 19.59
N MET A 214 14.17 -8.63 19.82
CA MET A 214 12.89 -8.14 19.31
C MET A 214 12.49 -6.80 19.93
N ALA A 215 12.71 -6.62 21.24
CA ALA A 215 12.46 -5.34 21.91
C ALA A 215 13.36 -4.23 21.35
N MET A 216 14.65 -4.52 21.14
CA MET A 216 15.60 -3.61 20.51
C MET A 216 15.23 -3.31 19.04
N LEU A 217 14.72 -4.30 18.31
CA LEU A 217 14.29 -4.14 16.91
C LEU A 217 13.19 -3.08 16.78
N PHE A 218 12.30 -2.99 17.78
CA PHE A 218 11.20 -2.04 17.81
C PHE A 218 11.41 -0.87 18.77
N ASP A 219 12.62 -0.68 19.28
CA ASP A 219 12.92 0.49 20.10
C ASP A 219 12.59 1.78 19.35
N SER A 220 11.96 2.73 20.04
CA SER A 220 11.50 3.99 19.48
C SER A 220 10.51 3.87 18.29
N ILE A 221 9.87 2.71 18.10
CA ILE A 221 8.77 2.50 17.13
C ILE A 221 7.48 2.21 17.92
N PRO A 222 6.42 3.02 17.79
CA PRO A 222 5.21 2.87 18.59
C PRO A 222 4.36 1.68 18.12
N LEU A 223 4.48 0.53 18.78
CA LEU A 223 3.84 -0.73 18.38
C LEU A 223 2.29 -0.69 18.43
N GLY A 224 1.70 0.19 19.24
CA GLY A 224 0.25 0.40 19.28
C GLY A 224 -0.33 1.18 18.09
N GLU A 225 0.53 1.83 17.31
CA GLU A 225 0.14 2.68 16.18
C GLU A 225 0.61 2.11 14.83
N VAL A 226 1.78 1.47 14.82
CA VAL A 226 2.39 0.90 13.62
C VAL A 226 1.96 -0.55 13.45
N SER A 227 1.50 -0.90 12.25
CA SER A 227 1.22 -2.30 11.96
C SER A 227 2.51 -3.07 11.66
N VAL A 228 2.72 -4.23 12.30
CA VAL A 228 3.91 -5.08 12.14
C VAL A 228 3.57 -6.36 11.37
N SER A 229 4.29 -6.62 10.29
CA SER A 229 4.23 -7.90 9.58
C SER A 229 5.52 -8.68 9.84
N MET A 230 5.41 -9.97 10.14
CA MET A 230 6.56 -10.85 10.37
C MET A 230 6.48 -12.03 9.39
N THR A 231 7.47 -12.11 8.50
CA THR A 231 7.60 -13.19 7.51
C THR A 231 8.34 -14.35 8.15
N ILE A 232 7.62 -15.13 8.96
CA ILE A 232 8.17 -16.24 9.75
C ILE A 232 7.16 -17.38 9.80
N ASN A 233 7.64 -18.63 9.73
CA ASN A 233 6.80 -19.84 9.68
C ASN A 233 7.21 -20.87 10.74
N GLY A 234 8.33 -21.57 10.55
CA GLY A 234 8.75 -22.66 11.44
C GLY A 234 8.74 -22.31 12.93
N PRO A 235 9.45 -21.26 13.37
CA PRO A 235 9.44 -20.79 14.75
C PRO A 235 8.49 -19.60 14.98
N ALA A 236 7.45 -19.43 14.15
CA ALA A 236 6.57 -18.25 14.18
C ALA A 236 5.95 -17.98 15.56
N GLN A 237 5.57 -19.03 16.29
CA GLN A 237 5.04 -18.96 17.65
C GLN A 237 6.02 -18.33 18.65
N VAL A 238 7.33 -18.60 18.48
CA VAL A 238 8.37 -18.05 19.36
C VAL A 238 8.59 -16.58 19.05
N LEU A 239 8.73 -16.22 17.77
CA LEU A 239 8.90 -14.82 17.35
C LEU A 239 7.66 -13.98 17.65
N PHE A 240 6.46 -14.56 17.58
CA PHE A 240 5.24 -13.89 18.00
C PHE A 240 5.25 -13.62 19.50
N ALA A 241 5.67 -14.57 20.33
CA ALA A 241 5.83 -14.35 21.76
C ALA A 241 6.85 -13.23 22.05
N PHE A 242 7.94 -13.15 21.29
CA PHE A 242 8.92 -12.05 21.42
C PHE A 242 8.31 -10.68 21.08
N LEU A 243 7.48 -10.60 20.03
CA LEU A 243 6.75 -9.36 19.72
C LEU A 243 5.78 -8.96 20.83
N LEU A 244 5.10 -9.93 21.46
CA LEU A 244 4.22 -9.66 22.60
C LEU A 244 4.98 -9.10 23.79
N VAL A 245 6.17 -9.65 24.10
CA VAL A 245 7.05 -9.13 25.14
C VAL A 245 7.48 -7.69 24.81
N ALA A 246 7.94 -7.42 23.58
CA ALA A 246 8.30 -6.08 23.14
C ALA A 246 7.14 -5.08 23.29
N ALA A 247 5.90 -5.50 22.99
CA ALA A 247 4.72 -4.67 23.18
C ALA A 247 4.43 -4.39 24.67
N GLU A 248 4.53 -5.40 25.52
CA GLU A 248 4.36 -5.24 26.97
C GLU A 248 5.39 -4.29 27.58
N GLU A 249 6.65 -4.38 27.13
CA GLU A 249 7.72 -3.47 27.56
C GLU A 249 7.47 -2.02 27.15
N GLN A 250 6.78 -1.78 26.02
CA GLN A 250 6.29 -0.46 25.62
C GLN A 250 4.98 -0.05 26.32
N GLY A 251 4.37 -0.92 27.12
CA GLY A 251 3.06 -0.69 27.76
C GLY A 251 1.86 -0.79 26.82
N VAL A 252 2.01 -1.45 25.67
CA VAL A 252 0.96 -1.65 24.66
C VAL A 252 0.19 -2.94 24.95
N SER A 253 -1.16 -2.87 24.97
CA SER A 253 -1.98 -4.07 25.11
C SER A 253 -1.87 -4.95 23.88
N TRP A 254 -1.85 -6.27 24.05
CA TRP A 254 -1.86 -7.22 22.92
C TRP A 254 -3.07 -7.02 21.99
N ARG A 255 -4.19 -6.49 22.50
CA ARG A 255 -5.40 -6.19 21.71
C ARG A 255 -5.20 -5.03 20.74
N ASP A 256 -4.25 -4.15 21.02
CA ASP A 256 -3.99 -2.95 20.21
C ASP A 256 -2.95 -3.23 19.11
N LEU A 257 -2.26 -4.38 19.19
CA LEU A 257 -1.31 -4.80 18.16
C LEU A 257 -2.03 -5.11 16.85
N ARG A 258 -1.55 -4.50 15.77
CA ARG A 258 -2.06 -4.72 14.41
C ARG A 258 -0.97 -5.34 13.59
N GLY A 259 -1.24 -6.45 12.93
CA GLY A 259 -0.17 -7.10 12.20
C GLY A 259 -0.55 -8.34 11.45
N THR A 260 0.48 -9.00 10.94
CA THR A 260 0.37 -10.28 10.25
C THR A 260 1.56 -11.12 10.64
N LEU A 261 1.28 -12.38 10.97
CA LEU A 261 2.27 -13.43 11.11
C LEU A 261 2.07 -14.34 9.90
N GLN A 262 3.10 -14.61 9.11
CA GLN A 262 2.92 -15.42 7.90
C GLN A 262 2.35 -16.81 8.24
N ASN A 263 3.02 -17.55 9.16
CA ASN A 263 2.52 -18.77 9.79
C ASN A 263 1.83 -19.78 8.84
N ASP A 264 2.32 -19.89 7.60
CA ASP A 264 1.86 -20.86 6.63
C ASP A 264 2.96 -21.88 6.44
N ILE A 265 2.87 -22.97 7.20
CA ILE A 265 3.86 -24.05 7.20
C ILE A 265 3.71 -24.97 6.00
N LEU A 266 2.50 -25.05 5.40
CA LEU A 266 2.27 -25.95 4.28
C LEU A 266 3.03 -25.50 3.04
N LYS A 267 3.07 -24.19 2.78
CA LYS A 267 3.86 -23.66 1.66
C LYS A 267 5.37 -23.92 1.80
N GLU A 268 5.92 -24.00 3.01
CA GLU A 268 7.36 -24.20 3.23
C GLU A 268 7.83 -25.57 2.72
N TYR A 269 6.93 -26.56 2.67
CA TYR A 269 7.23 -27.87 2.08
C TYR A 269 7.14 -27.87 0.55
N ILE A 270 6.55 -26.83 -0.05
CA ILE A 270 6.28 -26.73 -1.48
C ILE A 270 7.22 -25.74 -2.17
N ALA A 271 7.52 -24.59 -1.55
CA ALA A 271 8.23 -23.46 -2.14
C ALA A 271 8.95 -22.59 -1.11
#